data_AF-A0A5C4Y352-F1
#
_entry.id   AF-A0A5C4Y352-F1
#
_cell.length_a   1.000
_cell.length_b   1.000
_cell.length_c   1.000
_cell.angle_alpha   90.00
_cell.angle_beta   90.00
_cell.angle_gamma   90.00
#
_symmetry.space_group_name_H-M   'P 1'
#
loop_
_entity.id
_entity.type
_entity.pdbx_description
1 polymer ?
#
loop_
_entity_poly.entity_id
_entity_poly.type
_entity_poly.pdbx_seq_one_letter_code
_entity_poly.pdbx_strand_id
1 'polypeptide(L)'
;MAQPPGWWFHLRRCAACGHVGCCDSSPAQHATAHARSTGHRVVQSFEPGEDWMWDYRDETYARGPLLREPRSHPADQPAPGPAGAVPPDWQQRLHA
;
A
#
# COMPACT_ATOMS: atom_id res chain seq x y z
N MET A 1 -21.63 2.67 6.10
CA MET A 1 -21.16 3.69 5.15
C MET A 1 -19.81 3.22 4.63
N ALA A 2 -19.77 2.63 3.44
CA ALA A 2 -18.51 2.25 2.81
C ALA A 2 -17.85 3.55 2.34
N GLN A 3 -16.65 3.84 2.85
CA GLN A 3 -15.83 4.93 2.35
C GLN A 3 -15.74 4.79 0.82
N PRO A 4 -15.81 5.89 0.03
CA PRO A 4 -15.61 5.77 -1.42
C PRO A 4 -14.29 5.02 -1.64
N PRO A 5 -14.19 4.13 -2.64
CA PRO A 5 -12.92 3.48 -2.96
C PRO A 5 -11.98 4.60 -3.40
N GLY A 6 -11.17 5.10 -2.46
CA GLY A 6 -10.12 6.07 -2.74
C GLY A 6 -9.14 5.48 -3.74
N TRP A 7 -8.47 6.35 -4.48
CA TRP A 7 -7.38 5.95 -5.36
C TRP A 7 -6.06 5.88 -4.57
N TRP A 8 -5.13 5.06 -5.04
CA TRP A 8 -3.87 4.74 -4.38
C TRP A 8 -2.71 4.86 -5.38
N PHE A 9 -1.50 5.14 -4.91
CA PHE A 9 -0.28 5.13 -5.73
C PHE A 9 0.39 3.78 -5.75
N HIS A 10 0.66 3.25 -4.54
CA HIS A 10 1.26 1.95 -4.34
C HIS A 10 0.55 1.26 -3.18
N LEU A 11 0.43 -0.06 -3.28
CA LEU A 11 -0.14 -0.91 -2.25
C LEU A 11 0.96 -1.58 -1.45
N ARG A 12 0.69 -1.77 -0.16
CA ARG A 12 1.55 -2.50 0.76
C ARG A 12 0.73 -3.53 1.51
N ARG A 13 1.31 -4.71 1.72
CA ARG A 13 0.68 -5.81 2.44
C ARG A 13 1.40 -6.08 3.75
N CYS A 14 0.64 -6.14 4.84
CA CYS A 14 1.16 -6.46 6.15
C CYS A 14 1.68 -7.91 6.20
N ALA A 15 2.93 -8.08 6.66
CA ALA A 15 3.54 -9.40 6.77
C ALA A 15 2.96 -10.24 7.93
N ALA A 16 2.39 -9.60 8.94
CA ALA A 16 1.83 -10.27 10.11
C ALA A 16 0.41 -10.79 9.89
N CYS A 17 -0.46 -10.00 9.25
CA CYS A 17 -1.89 -10.31 9.12
C CYS A 17 -2.42 -10.29 7.69
N GLY A 18 -1.59 -9.95 6.70
CA GLY A 18 -1.99 -9.93 5.29
C GLY A 18 -2.87 -8.76 4.86
N HIS A 19 -3.16 -7.78 5.73
CA HIS A 19 -3.92 -6.57 5.40
C HIS A 19 -3.23 -5.78 4.29
N VAL A 20 -3.97 -5.35 3.26
CA VAL A 20 -3.46 -4.52 2.15
C VAL A 20 -3.97 -3.10 2.31
N GLY A 21 -3.05 -2.14 2.31
CA GLY A 21 -3.35 -0.72 2.42
C GLY A 21 -2.49 0.11 1.47
N CYS A 22 -2.95 1.30 1.12
CA CYS A 22 -2.18 2.23 0.33
C CYS A 22 -0.98 2.78 1.11
N CYS A 23 0.12 3.01 0.39
CA CYS A 23 1.35 3.64 0.87
C CYS A 23 1.10 5.05 1.46
N ASP A 24 2.06 5.54 2.24
CA ASP A 24 2.05 6.88 2.87
C ASP A 24 1.93 8.03 1.87
N SER A 25 2.43 7.83 0.65
CA SER A 25 2.29 8.80 -0.45
C SER A 25 0.87 8.85 -1.02
N SER A 26 -0.03 7.97 -0.58
CA SER A 26 -1.45 8.03 -0.93
C SER A 26 -2.22 8.81 0.14
N PRO A 27 -3.23 9.62 -0.25
CA PRO A 27 -3.89 10.57 0.65
C PRO A 27 -4.52 9.94 1.91
N ALA A 28 -4.76 8.64 1.94
CA ALA A 28 -5.36 7.93 3.06
C ALA A 28 -4.37 7.23 4.02
N GLN A 29 -3.06 7.16 3.69
CA GLN A 29 -1.99 6.61 4.56
C GLN A 29 -2.34 5.27 5.27
N HIS A 30 -3.10 4.39 4.60
CA HIS A 30 -3.71 3.22 5.25
C HIS A 30 -2.68 2.23 5.83
N ALA A 31 -1.52 2.05 5.18
CA ALA A 31 -0.51 1.12 5.65
C ALA A 31 0.12 1.56 6.99
N THR A 32 0.41 2.85 7.18
CA THR A 32 0.94 3.38 8.45
C THR A 32 -0.13 3.45 9.52
N ALA A 33 -1.36 3.84 9.18
CA ALA A 33 -2.47 3.82 10.14
C ALA A 33 -2.71 2.40 10.68
N HIS A 34 -2.67 1.39 9.80
CA HIS A 34 -2.74 -0.02 10.18
C HIS A 34 -1.58 -0.42 11.09
N ALA A 35 -0.34 -0.10 10.72
CA ALA A 35 0.84 -0.42 11.52
C ALA A 35 0.76 0.17 12.94
N ARG A 36 0.33 1.44 13.06
CA ARG A 36 0.16 2.13 14.35
C ARG A 36 -0.99 1.55 15.20
N SER A 37 -2.11 1.20 14.56
CA SER A 37 -3.28 0.67 15.26
C SER A 37 -3.09 -0.76 15.76
N THR A 38 -2.37 -1.59 14.99
CA THR A 38 -2.24 -3.04 15.27
C THR A 38 -0.90 -3.43 15.89
N GLY A 39 0.12 -2.56 15.82
CA GLY A 39 1.51 -2.90 16.16
C GLY A 39 2.23 -3.72 15.07
N HIS A 40 1.60 -3.94 13.91
CA HIS A 40 2.22 -4.66 12.80
C HIS A 40 3.22 -3.78 12.05
N ARG A 41 4.49 -3.88 12.43
CA ARG A 41 5.55 -3.00 11.93
C ARG A 41 6.05 -3.33 10.51
N VAL A 42 5.96 -4.58 10.07
CA VAL A 42 6.52 -5.02 8.78
C VAL A 42 5.46 -5.12 7.70
N VAL A 43 5.73 -4.48 6.57
CA VAL A 43 4.93 -4.56 5.34
C VAL A 43 5.81 -4.96 4.16
N GLN A 44 5.25 -5.67 3.18
CA GLN A 44 5.84 -5.95 1.88
C GLN A 44 5.20 -5.07 0.82
N SER A 45 5.96 -4.69 -0.22
CA SER A 45 5.35 -4.14 -1.43
C SER A 45 4.30 -5.09 -1.99
N PHE A 46 3.20 -4.54 -2.47
CA PHE A 46 2.15 -5.29 -3.15
C PHE A 46 2.03 -4.85 -4.62
N GLU A 47 3.13 -4.38 -5.19
CA GLU A 47 3.27 -4.02 -6.59
C GLU A 47 3.85 -5.21 -7.39
N PRO A 48 3.46 -5.38 -8.67
CA PRO A 48 3.99 -6.43 -9.53
C PRO A 48 5.51 -6.36 -9.66
N GLY A 49 6.20 -7.47 -9.37
CA GLY A 49 7.65 -7.59 -9.52
C GLY A 49 8.46 -7.06 -8.33
N GLU A 50 7.81 -6.55 -7.29
CA GLU A 50 8.48 -6.10 -6.07
C GLU A 50 8.31 -7.09 -4.92
N ASP A 51 9.39 -7.36 -4.18
CA ASP A 51 9.37 -8.24 -3.00
C ASP A 51 9.97 -7.62 -1.73
N TRP A 52 10.41 -6.37 -1.83
CA TRP A 52 11.01 -5.64 -0.72
C TRP A 52 10.03 -5.45 0.43
N MET A 53 10.57 -5.37 1.64
CA MET A 53 9.81 -5.15 2.86
C MET A 53 10.30 -3.89 3.58
N TRP A 54 9.40 -3.24 4.30
CA TRP A 54 9.68 -2.06 5.12
C TRP A 54 9.27 -2.30 6.56
N ASP A 55 10.14 -1.92 7.48
CA ASP A 55 9.86 -1.88 8.91
C ASP A 55 9.55 -0.46 9.35
N TYR A 56 8.29 -0.20 9.71
CA TYR A 56 7.85 1.11 10.20
C TYR A 56 8.46 1.51 11.54
N ARG A 57 8.95 0.55 12.33
CA ARG A 57 9.55 0.85 13.64
C ARG A 57 10.98 1.39 13.49
N ASP A 58 11.75 0.70 12.65
CA ASP A 58 13.18 0.98 12.47
C ASP A 58 13.44 1.86 11.23
N GLU A 59 12.37 2.27 10.54
CA GLU A 59 12.39 3.10 9.32
C GLU A 59 13.42 2.61 8.29
N THR A 60 13.44 1.30 8.06
CA THR A 60 14.44 0.63 7.23
C THR A 60 13.85 -0.53 6.43
N TYR A 61 14.62 -1.02 5.45
CA TYR A 61 14.27 -2.22 4.71
C TYR A 61 14.38 -3.46 5.60
N ALA A 62 13.29 -4.20 5.69
CA ALA A 62 13.26 -5.49 6.36
C ALA A 62 13.65 -6.62 5.39
N ARG A 63 14.17 -7.71 5.94
CA ARG A 63 14.37 -8.97 5.23
C ARG A 63 13.56 -10.06 5.91
N GLY A 64 12.93 -10.93 5.11
CA GLY A 64 12.11 -12.02 5.61
C GLY A 64 11.69 -12.96 4.47
N PRO A 65 11.01 -14.08 4.80
CA PRO A 65 10.44 -14.95 3.79
C PRO A 65 9.36 -14.21 2.99
N LEU A 66 9.26 -14.51 1.70
CA LEU A 66 8.21 -13.95 0.85
C LEU A 66 6.81 -14.26 1.42
N LEU A 67 5.89 -13.31 1.29
CA LEU A 67 4.50 -13.54 1.66
C LEU A 67 3.87 -14.59 0.74
N ARG A 68 2.90 -15.34 1.26
CA ARG A 68 2.08 -16.24 0.43
C ARG A 68 1.35 -15.46 -0.64
N GLU A 69 1.12 -16.09 -1.78
CA GLU A 69 0.34 -15.52 -2.87
C GLU A 69 -1.09 -15.13 -2.42
N PRO A 70 -1.69 -14.09 -3.03
CA PRO A 70 -1.09 -13.20 -4.02
C PRO A 70 -0.04 -12.27 -3.38
N ARG A 71 0.99 -11.93 -4.16
CA ARG A 71 2.10 -11.04 -3.73
C ARG A 71 2.00 -9.64 -4.31
N SER A 72 1.12 -9.42 -5.29
CA SER A 72 0.90 -8.12 -5.90
C SER A 72 -0.57 -7.93 -6.26
N HIS A 73 -0.93 -6.68 -6.56
CA HIS A 73 -2.16 -6.39 -7.29
C HIS A 73 -2.11 -6.96 -8.72
N PRO A 74 -3.27 -7.11 -9.39
CA PRO A 74 -3.32 -7.54 -10.78
C PRO A 74 -2.50 -6.63 -11.69
N ALA A 75 -1.75 -7.21 -12.62
CA ALA A 75 -0.87 -6.46 -13.53
C ALA A 75 -1.65 -5.54 -14.51
N ASP A 76 -2.94 -5.80 -14.71
CA ASP A 76 -3.85 -4.95 -15.49
C ASP A 76 -4.32 -3.69 -14.73
N GLN A 77 -4.05 -3.59 -13.42
CA GLN A 77 -4.35 -2.38 -12.67
C GLN A 77 -3.17 -1.39 -12.69
N PRO A 78 -3.42 -0.11 -13.06
CA PRO A 78 -2.40 0.92 -13.03
C PRO A 78 -2.08 1.37 -11.61
N ALA A 79 -0.88 1.92 -11.44
CA ALA A 79 -0.44 2.69 -10.29
C ALA A 79 -0.23 4.15 -10.75
N PRO A 80 -1.05 5.13 -10.32
CA PRO A 80 -2.14 5.01 -9.36
C PRO A 80 -3.38 4.26 -9.89
N GLY A 81 -4.14 3.66 -8.98
CA GLY A 81 -5.34 2.87 -9.28
C GLY A 81 -6.42 3.01 -8.20
N PRO A 82 -7.55 2.27 -8.31
CA PRO A 82 -7.90 1.40 -9.42
C PRO A 82 -8.26 2.20 -10.68
N ALA A 83 -8.14 1.56 -11.86
CA ALA A 83 -8.55 2.17 -13.13
C ALA A 83 -9.99 2.71 -13.04
N GLY A 84 -10.21 3.94 -13.49
CA GLY A 84 -11.52 4.60 -13.43
C GLY A 84 -11.84 5.33 -12.12
N ALA A 85 -11.05 5.12 -11.05
CA ALA A 85 -11.19 5.86 -9.79
C ALA A 85 -10.15 6.99 -9.62
N VAL A 86 -9.13 7.04 -10.48
CA VAL A 86 -8.10 8.09 -10.49
C VAL A 86 -8.65 9.34 -11.18
N PRO A 87 -8.78 10.50 -10.50
CA PRO A 87 -9.22 11.75 -11.12
C PRO A 87 -8.21 12.24 -12.17
N PRO A 88 -8.63 12.87 -13.29
CA PRO A 88 -7.70 13.37 -14.30
C PRO A 88 -6.74 14.44 -13.78
N ASP A 89 -7.14 15.18 -12.75
CA ASP A 89 -6.41 16.25 -12.07
C ASP A 89 -5.64 15.76 -10.82
N TRP A 90 -5.43 14.45 -10.67
CA TRP A 90 -4.85 13.86 -9.45
C TRP A 90 -3.49 14.48 -9.04
N GLN A 91 -2.65 14.86 -10.01
CA GLN A 91 -1.35 15.48 -9.76
C GLN A 91 -1.48 16.82 -9.02
N GLN A 92 -2.52 17.60 -9.31
CA GLN A 92 -2.77 18.89 -8.66
C GLN A 92 -3.28 18.71 -7.23
N ARG A 93 -3.91 17.56 -6.94
CA ARG A 93 -4.44 17.22 -5.61
C ARG A 93 -3.39 16.69 -4.63
N LEU A 94 -2.16 16.46 -5.09
CA LEU A 94 -1.05 16.01 -4.24
C LEU A 94 -0.47 17.10 -3.31
N HIS A 95 -0.77 18.37 -3.58
CA HIS A 95 -0.14 19.53 -2.92
C HIS A 95 -1.13 20.48 -2.26
N ALA A 96 -2.38 20.05 -2.04
CA ALA A 96 -3.43 20.85 -1.41
C ALA A 96 -3.55 20.57 0.09
#